data_AF-A0A3D3P036-F1
#
_entry.id   AF-A0A3D3P036-F1
#
_cell.length_a   1.000
_cell.length_b   1.000
_cell.length_c   1.000
_cell.angle_alpha   90.00
_cell.angle_beta   90.00
_cell.angle_gamma   90.00
#
_symmetry.space_group_name_H-M   'P 1'
#
loop_
_entity.id
_entity.type
_entity.pdbx_description
1 polymer ?
#
loop_
_entity_poly.entity_id
_entity_poly.type
_entity_poly.pdbx_seq_one_letter_code
_entity_poly.pdbx_strand_id
1 'polypeptide(L)'
;FRDAGYYTTNANPSGVKPGKEDYNFVYERAKLYDGADWTKRPKGKPFFAQYQLRGGKLRNVSQWNNEAEANVVQLVTPNQVKLPPYYPDHPILRKDWADYLNAVQYTDIEVGRILATLKKENVLDETIIFFLTDHGISHARGKQFLYEEGVLIPFIVWAPERFKPEKRNDLIAHIDMSVTSLHLAGIKIPAHMQGRPLFGESAKPREYVVSARDRCDETVDRIRGIRQGDFKYIRNFYPKRPYLQPSAYKDKKPFMPVLRELFAAGKLNEAQSLHLAQTRPEEELYDLSKDPWEIHNLAADPAHKNRLAAFRKLLMKWVEDSNDQGRFPESEAMFDSDMTASLSTGLRKKDPVHARKLRANITLMKKWQAEGK
;
A
#
# COMPACT_ATOMS: atom_id res chain seq x y z
N PHE A 1 0.66 -18.19 -15.82
CA PHE A 1 2.08 -18.32 -16.17
C PHE A 1 2.56 -19.76 -16.14
N ARG A 2 2.59 -20.45 -15.00
CA ARG A 2 3.03 -21.86 -14.91
C ARG A 2 2.31 -22.78 -15.89
N ASP A 3 0.97 -22.70 -15.94
CA ASP A 3 0.14 -23.48 -16.86
C ASP A 3 0.41 -23.15 -18.34
N ALA A 4 0.97 -21.97 -18.62
CA ALA A 4 1.41 -21.54 -19.95
C ALA A 4 2.89 -21.89 -20.23
N GLY A 5 3.50 -22.74 -19.41
CA GLY A 5 4.87 -23.23 -19.59
C GLY A 5 5.98 -22.35 -19.00
N TYR A 6 5.65 -21.30 -18.26
CA TYR A 6 6.66 -20.42 -17.64
C TYR A 6 7.29 -21.08 -16.40
N TYR A 7 8.58 -20.83 -16.19
CA TYR A 7 9.24 -21.04 -14.90
C TYR A 7 8.89 -19.89 -13.96
N THR A 8 8.36 -20.19 -12.79
CA THR A 8 7.73 -19.21 -11.89
C THR A 8 8.47 -19.11 -10.58
N THR A 9 8.84 -17.89 -10.16
CA THR A 9 9.55 -17.69 -8.89
C THR A 9 8.99 -16.53 -8.07
N ASN A 10 9.15 -16.66 -6.75
CA ASN A 10 8.94 -15.58 -5.78
C ASN A 10 10.11 -15.56 -4.80
N ALA A 11 10.86 -14.46 -4.80
CA ALA A 11 12.15 -14.35 -4.14
C ALA A 11 12.18 -13.21 -3.13
N ASN A 12 13.05 -13.35 -2.12
CA ASN A 12 13.52 -12.22 -1.33
C ASN A 12 14.44 -11.32 -2.19
N PRO A 13 14.91 -10.16 -1.69
CA PRO A 13 15.70 -9.23 -2.50
C PRO A 13 17.01 -9.82 -3.03
N SER A 14 17.59 -10.83 -2.36
CA SER A 14 18.83 -11.46 -2.80
C SER A 14 18.62 -12.50 -3.91
N GLY A 15 17.39 -12.90 -4.23
CA GLY A 15 17.10 -13.93 -5.24
C GLY A 15 17.36 -15.37 -4.79
N VAL A 16 17.81 -15.58 -3.54
CA VAL A 16 18.28 -16.89 -3.06
C VAL A 16 17.23 -17.61 -2.22
N LYS A 17 16.45 -16.85 -1.44
CA LYS A 17 15.44 -17.40 -0.52
C LYS A 17 14.03 -17.07 -1.02
N PRO A 18 13.02 -17.87 -0.65
CA PRO A 18 11.63 -17.54 -0.91
C PRO A 18 11.28 -16.11 -0.47
N GLY A 19 10.49 -15.45 -1.30
CA GLY A 19 9.88 -14.17 -0.98
C GLY A 19 8.78 -14.30 0.07
N LYS A 20 8.25 -13.16 0.49
CA LYS A 20 7.04 -13.08 1.31
C LYS A 20 5.82 -13.57 0.54
N GLU A 21 4.93 -14.29 1.21
CA GLU A 21 3.73 -14.95 0.63
C GLU A 21 2.51 -14.75 1.55
N ASP A 22 2.19 -13.49 1.87
CA ASP A 22 1.04 -13.10 2.72
C ASP A 22 -0.29 -13.19 1.93
N TYR A 23 -0.59 -14.37 1.39
CA TYR A 23 -1.85 -14.60 0.69
C TYR A 23 -2.98 -14.87 1.67
N ASN A 24 -4.12 -14.20 1.46
CA ASN A 24 -5.34 -14.41 2.25
C ASN A 24 -6.17 -15.60 1.74
N PHE A 25 -5.51 -16.65 1.24
CA PHE A 25 -6.13 -17.88 0.79
C PHE A 25 -5.20 -19.07 1.05
N VAL A 26 -5.76 -20.28 1.12
CA VAL A 26 -4.98 -21.51 1.27
C VAL A 26 -4.39 -21.91 -0.07
N TYR A 27 -3.11 -22.25 -0.09
CA TYR A 27 -2.40 -22.64 -1.30
C TYR A 27 -1.29 -23.63 -1.00
N GLU A 28 -0.89 -24.38 -2.02
CA GLU A 28 0.34 -25.16 -2.01
C GLU A 28 1.41 -24.41 -2.78
N ARG A 29 2.46 -23.98 -2.09
CA ARG A 29 3.54 -23.18 -2.69
C ARG A 29 4.15 -23.83 -3.94
N ALA A 30 4.35 -25.16 -3.90
CA ALA A 30 4.91 -25.92 -5.02
C ALA A 30 4.02 -25.92 -6.28
N LYS A 31 2.72 -25.60 -6.15
CA LYS A 31 1.80 -25.42 -7.28
C LYS A 31 1.92 -24.02 -7.89
N LEU A 32 2.42 -23.03 -7.14
CA LEU A 32 2.56 -21.65 -7.59
C LEU A 32 3.97 -21.30 -8.10
N TYR A 33 5.00 -21.87 -7.49
CA TYR A 33 6.40 -21.50 -7.72
C TYR A 33 7.30 -22.72 -7.89
N ASP A 34 8.17 -22.66 -8.90
CA ASP A 34 9.26 -23.61 -9.12
C ASP A 34 10.43 -23.39 -8.14
N GLY A 35 10.59 -22.16 -7.62
CA GLY A 35 11.67 -21.83 -6.70
C GLY A 35 11.74 -20.35 -6.34
N ALA A 36 12.88 -19.93 -5.79
CA ALA A 36 13.20 -18.51 -5.56
C ALA A 36 14.08 -17.93 -6.70
N ASP A 37 14.88 -18.78 -7.34
CA ASP A 37 15.89 -18.37 -8.31
C ASP A 37 15.47 -18.77 -9.72
N TRP A 38 15.22 -17.77 -10.57
CA TRP A 38 14.77 -17.96 -11.96
C TRP A 38 15.90 -18.40 -12.89
N THR A 39 17.16 -18.23 -12.48
CA THR A 39 18.32 -18.69 -13.26
C THR A 39 18.41 -20.22 -13.31
N LYS A 40 17.73 -20.91 -12.38
CA LYS A 40 17.61 -22.37 -12.35
C LYS A 40 16.58 -22.93 -13.34
N ARG A 41 15.93 -22.08 -14.14
CA ARG A 41 15.00 -22.53 -15.18
C ARG A 41 15.72 -23.41 -16.22
N PRO A 42 15.06 -24.42 -16.80
CA PRO A 42 15.58 -25.14 -17.96
C PRO A 42 15.94 -24.18 -19.11
N LYS A 43 17.01 -24.49 -19.86
CA LYS A 43 17.45 -23.68 -21.00
C LYS A 43 16.32 -23.45 -22.00
N GLY A 44 16.14 -22.20 -22.42
CA GLY A 44 15.08 -21.79 -23.37
C GLY A 44 13.67 -21.69 -22.77
N LYS A 45 13.45 -22.07 -21.51
CA LYS A 45 12.15 -21.92 -20.85
C LYS A 45 11.93 -20.43 -20.49
N PRO A 46 10.77 -19.83 -20.81
CA PRO A 46 10.45 -18.47 -20.39
C PRO A 46 10.23 -18.43 -18.87
N PHE A 47 10.35 -17.25 -18.27
CA PHE A 47 10.20 -17.10 -16.81
C PHE A 47 9.26 -15.95 -16.43
N PHE A 48 8.64 -16.09 -15.26
CA PHE A 48 7.97 -15.04 -14.52
C PHE A 48 8.60 -15.01 -13.13
N ALA A 49 9.33 -13.94 -12.81
CA ALA A 49 10.07 -13.80 -11.57
C ALA A 49 9.55 -12.61 -10.76
N GLN A 50 9.15 -12.87 -9.51
CA GLN A 50 8.75 -11.85 -8.55
C GLN A 50 9.82 -11.67 -7.48
N TYR A 51 10.22 -10.43 -7.22
CA TYR A 51 11.13 -10.06 -6.13
C TYR A 51 10.40 -9.22 -5.09
N GLN A 52 10.45 -9.66 -3.84
CA GLN A 52 9.90 -8.95 -2.68
C GLN A 52 10.99 -8.08 -2.07
N LEU A 53 11.19 -6.89 -2.66
CA LEU A 53 12.19 -5.92 -2.19
C LEU A 53 11.86 -5.41 -0.79
N ARG A 54 12.88 -4.96 -0.04
CA ARG A 54 12.67 -4.49 1.34
C ARG A 54 11.97 -3.13 1.36
N GLY A 55 12.25 -2.28 0.37
CA GLY A 55 11.65 -0.96 0.25
C GLY A 55 11.91 -0.10 1.49
N GLY A 56 10.96 0.79 1.79
CA GLY A 56 11.00 1.62 2.98
C GLY A 56 11.03 0.85 4.31
N LYS A 57 10.81 -0.47 4.34
CA LYS A 57 10.85 -1.25 5.59
C LYS A 57 12.24 -1.31 6.21
N LEU A 58 13.31 -1.11 5.41
CA LEU A 58 14.71 -1.09 5.87
C LEU A 58 14.89 -0.20 7.10
N ARG A 59 14.30 1.01 7.10
CA ARG A 59 14.42 1.96 8.21
C ARG A 59 13.86 1.47 9.56
N ASN A 60 12.95 0.50 9.54
CA ASN A 60 12.29 0.02 10.77
C ASN A 60 13.16 -0.98 11.55
N VAL A 61 14.28 -1.44 10.99
CA VAL A 61 15.19 -2.39 11.63
C VAL A 61 16.58 -1.77 11.63
N SER A 62 17.13 -1.49 12.82
CA SER A 62 18.40 -0.74 12.95
C SER A 62 19.54 -1.33 12.12
N GLN A 63 19.69 -2.66 12.10
CA GLN A 63 20.72 -3.32 11.29
C GLN A 63 20.54 -3.02 9.79
N TRP A 64 19.32 -3.08 9.29
CA TRP A 64 19.01 -2.82 7.88
C TRP A 64 19.09 -1.35 7.52
N ASN A 65 18.74 -0.47 8.46
CA ASN A 65 18.91 0.96 8.28
C ASN A 65 20.39 1.32 8.17
N ASN A 66 21.24 0.78 9.06
CA ASN A 66 22.69 0.97 9.00
C ASN A 66 23.28 0.42 7.70
N GLU A 67 22.81 -0.74 7.23
CA GLU A 67 23.18 -1.29 5.92
C GLU A 67 22.81 -0.30 4.80
N ALA A 68 21.60 0.24 4.81
CA ALA A 68 21.16 1.21 3.80
C ALA A 68 22.04 2.47 3.82
N GLU A 69 22.19 3.11 4.98
CA GLU A 69 22.99 4.33 5.15
C GLU A 69 24.45 4.16 4.72
N ALA A 70 25.06 2.99 4.99
CA ALA A 70 26.45 2.72 4.64
C ALA A 70 26.69 2.48 3.14
N ASN A 71 25.66 2.20 2.36
CA ASN A 71 25.78 1.76 0.97
C ASN A 71 25.16 2.71 -0.06
N VAL A 72 24.36 3.69 0.37
CA VAL A 72 23.78 4.68 -0.54
C VAL A 72 24.84 5.65 -1.05
N VAL A 73 24.67 6.11 -2.30
CA VAL A 73 25.61 7.04 -2.94
C VAL A 73 25.67 8.38 -2.21
N GLN A 74 24.49 8.92 -1.85
CA GLN A 74 24.38 10.17 -1.12
C GLN A 74 23.39 10.01 0.02
N LEU A 75 23.87 10.16 1.25
CA LEU A 75 23.03 10.10 2.43
C LEU A 75 22.12 11.34 2.50
N VAL A 76 20.80 11.13 2.54
CA VAL A 76 19.84 12.18 2.88
C VAL A 76 19.87 12.40 4.38
N THR A 77 20.10 13.64 4.79
CA THR A 77 20.12 14.05 6.20
C THR A 77 18.80 14.69 6.62
N PRO A 78 18.44 14.70 7.92
CA PRO A 78 17.17 15.28 8.38
C PRO A 78 16.95 16.74 7.96
N ASN A 79 18.01 17.54 7.84
CA ASN A 79 17.92 18.96 7.47
C ASN A 79 17.56 19.18 5.98
N GLN A 80 17.70 18.15 5.14
CA GLN A 80 17.33 18.20 3.73
C GLN A 80 15.86 17.79 3.49
N VAL A 81 15.17 17.30 4.53
CA VAL A 81 13.79 16.85 4.43
C VAL A 81 12.83 18.03 4.60
N LYS A 82 11.94 18.19 3.62
CA LYS A 82 10.70 18.95 3.76
C LYS A 82 9.54 18.00 4.01
N LEU A 83 8.92 18.10 5.18
CA LEU A 83 7.76 17.28 5.53
C LEU A 83 6.48 17.79 4.85
N PRO A 84 5.52 16.90 4.55
CA PRO A 84 4.17 17.31 4.21
C PRO A 84 3.57 18.28 5.26
N PRO A 85 2.72 19.24 4.84
CA PRO A 85 2.20 20.30 5.73
C PRO A 85 1.34 19.78 6.89
N TYR A 86 0.77 18.58 6.78
CA TYR A 86 0.03 17.90 7.84
C TYR A 86 0.94 17.18 8.86
N TYR A 87 2.26 17.32 8.76
CA TYR A 87 3.21 16.92 9.80
C TYR A 87 3.87 18.14 10.44
N PRO A 88 4.07 18.13 11.77
CA PRO A 88 4.87 19.15 12.44
C PRO A 88 6.35 19.02 12.04
N ASP A 89 7.02 20.16 11.88
CA ASP A 89 8.48 20.17 11.73
C ASP A 89 9.14 19.76 13.05
N HIS A 90 9.53 18.49 13.14
CA HIS A 90 10.09 17.90 14.33
C HIS A 90 11.30 17.03 13.99
N PRO A 91 12.41 17.07 14.74
CA PRO A 91 13.63 16.31 14.44
C PRO A 91 13.39 14.80 14.23
N ILE A 92 12.55 14.18 15.05
CA ILE A 92 12.20 12.76 14.92
C ILE A 92 11.49 12.46 13.59
N LEU A 93 10.56 13.32 13.16
CA LEU A 93 9.82 13.12 11.92
C LEU A 93 10.74 13.34 10.70
N ARG A 94 11.58 14.37 10.74
CA ARG A 94 12.60 14.61 9.71
C ARG A 94 13.57 13.44 9.60
N LYS A 95 14.01 12.87 10.73
CA LYS A 95 14.89 11.69 10.73
C LYS A 95 14.21 10.47 10.12
N ASP A 96 13.00 10.10 10.57
CA ASP A 96 12.29 8.93 10.03
C ASP A 96 12.01 9.07 8.52
N TRP A 97 11.76 10.29 8.05
CA TRP A 97 11.60 10.57 6.62
C TRP A 97 12.93 10.49 5.85
N ALA A 98 14.03 11.00 6.41
CA ALA A 98 15.35 10.88 5.80
C ALA A 98 15.77 9.40 5.68
N ASP A 99 15.60 8.62 6.75
CA ASP A 99 15.86 7.18 6.77
C ASP A 99 14.97 6.45 5.74
N TYR A 100 13.71 6.88 5.55
CA TYR A 100 12.84 6.36 4.50
C TYR A 100 13.38 6.64 3.09
N LEU A 101 13.84 7.86 2.81
CA LEU A 101 14.43 8.21 1.51
C LEU A 101 15.72 7.43 1.25
N ASN A 102 16.57 7.24 2.26
CA ASN A 102 17.76 6.40 2.17
C ASN A 102 17.41 4.92 1.92
N ALA A 103 16.35 4.41 2.53
CA ALA A 103 15.83 3.06 2.24
C ALA A 103 15.36 2.91 0.78
N VAL A 104 14.75 3.96 0.21
CA VAL A 104 14.37 3.98 -1.22
C VAL A 104 15.61 3.96 -2.12
N GLN A 105 16.63 4.77 -1.81
CA GLN A 105 17.91 4.73 -2.54
C GLN A 105 18.58 3.34 -2.47
N TYR A 106 18.55 2.69 -1.30
CA TYR A 106 19.08 1.33 -1.19
C TYR A 106 18.26 0.32 -2.00
N THR A 107 16.95 0.53 -2.12
CA THR A 107 16.09 -0.31 -2.98
C THR A 107 16.49 -0.19 -4.45
N ASP A 108 16.93 0.98 -4.92
CA ASP A 108 17.50 1.15 -6.26
C ASP A 108 18.74 0.28 -6.49
N ILE A 109 19.62 0.17 -5.48
CA ILE A 109 20.77 -0.75 -5.50
C ILE A 109 20.30 -2.21 -5.60
N GLU A 110 19.24 -2.60 -4.88
CA GLU A 110 18.66 -3.95 -4.98
C GLU A 110 18.13 -4.22 -6.40
N VAL A 111 17.45 -3.25 -7.02
CA VAL A 111 17.00 -3.34 -8.42
C VAL A 111 18.19 -3.48 -9.37
N GLY A 112 19.24 -2.68 -9.18
CA GLY A 112 20.47 -2.75 -9.97
C GLY A 112 21.13 -4.13 -9.97
N ARG A 113 21.11 -4.84 -8.84
CA ARG A 113 21.59 -6.23 -8.74
C ARG A 113 20.77 -7.19 -9.60
N ILE A 114 19.44 -7.05 -9.62
CA ILE A 114 18.55 -7.88 -10.46
C ILE A 114 18.81 -7.60 -11.94
N LEU A 115 18.93 -6.32 -12.33
CA LEU A 115 19.28 -5.94 -13.70
C LEU A 115 20.64 -6.49 -14.12
N ALA A 116 21.63 -6.49 -13.23
CA ALA A 116 22.94 -7.09 -13.50
C ALA A 116 22.84 -8.60 -13.75
N THR A 117 21.99 -9.32 -13.00
CA THR A 117 21.73 -10.74 -13.27
C THR A 117 21.05 -10.96 -14.62
N LEU A 118 20.05 -10.16 -14.99
CA LEU A 118 19.40 -10.23 -16.31
C LEU A 118 20.40 -10.00 -17.47
N LYS A 119 21.31 -9.03 -17.31
CA LYS A 119 22.41 -8.77 -18.26
C LYS A 119 23.37 -9.96 -18.36
N LYS A 120 23.79 -10.51 -17.22
CA LYS A 120 24.69 -11.67 -17.17
C LYS A 120 24.09 -12.90 -17.85
N GLU A 121 22.78 -13.10 -17.69
CA GLU A 121 22.02 -14.18 -18.33
C GLU A 121 21.66 -13.89 -19.80
N ASN A 122 22.03 -12.71 -20.32
CA ASN A 122 21.76 -12.25 -21.67
C ASN A 122 20.27 -12.30 -22.05
N VAL A 123 19.38 -11.96 -21.12
CA VAL A 123 17.92 -11.94 -21.33
C VAL A 123 17.28 -10.60 -20.99
N LEU A 124 18.08 -9.57 -20.66
CA LEU A 124 17.56 -8.26 -20.28
C LEU A 124 16.64 -7.67 -21.36
N ASP A 125 17.08 -7.68 -22.62
CA ASP A 125 16.34 -7.05 -23.72
C ASP A 125 15.06 -7.81 -24.10
N GLU A 126 14.95 -9.08 -23.70
CA GLU A 126 13.77 -9.92 -23.87
C GLU A 126 12.81 -9.85 -22.67
N THR A 127 13.17 -9.12 -21.61
CA THR A 127 12.43 -9.08 -20.34
C THR A 127 11.62 -7.79 -20.20
N ILE A 128 10.35 -7.94 -19.84
CA ILE A 128 9.50 -6.82 -19.41
C ILE A 128 9.59 -6.73 -17.89
N ILE A 129 10.00 -5.57 -17.38
CA ILE A 129 10.20 -5.34 -15.95
C ILE A 129 9.12 -4.40 -15.44
N PHE A 130 8.45 -4.81 -14.36
CA PHE A 130 7.51 -3.98 -13.62
C PHE A 130 8.13 -3.63 -12.27
N PHE A 131 8.16 -2.34 -11.93
CA PHE A 131 8.56 -1.85 -10.62
C PHE A 131 7.43 -1.05 -9.98
N LEU A 132 7.05 -1.43 -8.77
CA LEU A 132 5.95 -0.83 -8.02
C LEU A 132 6.10 -1.12 -6.52
N THR A 133 5.24 -0.51 -5.70
CA THR A 133 5.09 -0.83 -4.28
C THR A 133 3.64 -1.19 -3.96
N ASP A 134 3.42 -1.98 -2.92
CA ASP A 134 2.10 -2.45 -2.49
C ASP A 134 1.22 -1.34 -1.90
N HIS A 135 1.83 -0.32 -1.29
CA HIS A 135 1.15 0.84 -0.72
C HIS A 135 2.15 1.98 -0.45
N GLY A 136 1.64 3.17 -0.14
CA GLY A 136 2.47 4.32 0.25
C GLY A 136 3.15 4.19 1.63
N ILE A 137 3.85 5.25 2.06
CA ILE A 137 4.69 5.26 3.26
C ILE A 137 3.91 4.90 4.53
N SER A 138 4.51 4.21 5.50
CA SER A 138 3.83 3.82 6.74
C SER A 138 3.74 4.96 7.77
N HIS A 139 3.18 6.10 7.38
CA HIS A 139 2.93 7.27 8.23
C HIS A 139 1.43 7.47 8.52
N ALA A 140 1.06 8.62 9.09
CA ALA A 140 -0.29 8.90 9.54
C ALA A 140 -1.33 8.79 8.42
N ARG A 141 -1.09 9.43 7.27
CA ARG A 141 -2.02 9.42 6.12
C ARG A 141 -1.67 8.39 5.06
N GLY A 142 -0.51 7.75 5.18
CA GLY A 142 -0.05 6.74 4.24
C GLY A 142 -0.70 5.36 4.44
N LYS A 143 0.11 4.30 4.48
CA LYS A 143 -0.31 2.89 4.63
C LYS A 143 -1.51 2.76 5.59
N GLN A 144 -2.53 2.00 5.19
CA GLN A 144 -3.82 1.83 5.87
C GLN A 144 -4.76 3.06 5.73
N PHE A 145 -4.50 4.02 4.85
CA PHE A 145 -5.47 5.06 4.51
C PHE A 145 -5.55 5.25 3.00
N LEU A 146 -6.61 5.94 2.56
CA LEU A 146 -6.93 6.09 1.14
C LEU A 146 -6.50 7.45 0.57
N TYR A 147 -5.73 8.24 1.33
CA TYR A 147 -5.11 9.48 0.88
C TYR A 147 -3.98 9.22 -0.11
N GLU A 148 -3.55 10.23 -0.88
CA GLU A 148 -2.50 10.09 -1.89
C GLU A 148 -1.21 9.55 -1.26
N GLU A 149 -0.84 9.98 -0.05
CA GLU A 149 0.30 9.42 0.68
C GLU A 149 0.22 7.89 0.87
N GLY A 150 -0.99 7.32 0.86
CA GLY A 150 -1.24 5.89 1.03
C GLY A 150 -1.45 5.11 -0.27
N VAL A 151 -1.99 5.75 -1.31
CA VAL A 151 -2.43 5.06 -2.55
C VAL A 151 -1.70 5.51 -3.81
N LEU A 152 -1.06 6.68 -3.82
CA LEU A 152 -0.24 7.14 -4.95
C LEU A 152 1.14 6.50 -4.84
N ILE A 153 1.39 5.54 -5.72
CA ILE A 153 2.58 4.70 -5.70
C ILE A 153 3.37 4.82 -7.01
N PRO A 154 4.69 4.56 -7.00
CA PRO A 154 5.43 4.35 -8.25
C PRO A 154 4.86 3.15 -9.01
N PHE A 155 4.76 3.30 -10.34
CA PHE A 155 4.51 2.21 -11.27
C PHE A 155 5.34 2.46 -12.54
N ILE A 156 6.40 1.69 -12.71
CA ILE A 156 7.36 1.82 -13.81
C ILE A 156 7.31 0.51 -14.61
N VAL A 157 7.21 0.64 -15.94
CA VAL A 157 7.32 -0.48 -16.87
C VAL A 157 8.52 -0.24 -17.77
N TRP A 158 9.49 -1.14 -17.71
CA TRP A 158 10.69 -1.09 -18.52
C TRP A 158 10.67 -2.23 -19.53
N ALA A 159 10.64 -1.87 -20.81
CA ALA A 159 10.76 -2.77 -21.96
C ALA A 159 11.10 -1.92 -23.20
N PRO A 160 12.33 -1.41 -23.32
CA PRO A 160 12.70 -0.41 -24.33
C PRO A 160 12.52 -0.89 -25.77
N GLU A 161 12.69 -2.20 -26.01
CA GLU A 161 12.46 -2.83 -27.32
C GLU A 161 10.96 -2.87 -27.70
N ARG A 162 10.05 -2.60 -26.76
CA ARG A 162 8.60 -2.70 -26.96
C ARG A 162 7.88 -1.36 -26.82
N PHE A 163 8.38 -0.47 -25.96
CA PHE A 163 7.71 0.78 -25.62
C PHE A 163 8.68 1.96 -25.73
N LYS A 164 8.17 3.05 -26.31
CA LYS A 164 8.86 4.34 -26.26
C LYS A 164 8.83 4.88 -24.82
N PRO A 165 9.90 5.55 -24.35
CA PRO A 165 9.88 6.22 -23.06
C PRO A 165 8.78 7.29 -23.01
N GLU A 166 7.91 7.20 -22.01
CA GLU A 166 6.77 8.12 -21.85
C GLU A 166 6.39 8.25 -20.36
N LYS A 167 5.97 9.44 -19.94
CA LYS A 167 5.26 9.65 -18.68
C LYS A 167 3.76 9.66 -18.94
N ARG A 168 3.05 8.70 -18.35
CA ARG A 168 1.59 8.58 -18.45
C ARG A 168 0.92 9.05 -17.17
N ASN A 169 -0.24 9.71 -17.31
CA ASN A 169 -1.08 10.15 -16.19
C ASN A 169 -2.38 9.34 -16.09
N ASP A 170 -2.43 8.18 -16.74
CA ASP A 170 -3.58 7.29 -16.71
C ASP A 170 -3.87 6.82 -15.28
N LEU A 171 -5.16 6.70 -14.94
CA LEU A 171 -5.56 6.03 -13.72
C LEU A 171 -5.37 4.51 -13.89
N ILE A 172 -4.63 3.91 -12.95
CA ILE A 172 -4.35 2.47 -12.91
C ILE A 172 -4.78 1.88 -11.57
N ALA A 173 -5.22 0.63 -11.58
CA ALA A 173 -5.44 -0.15 -10.37
C ALA A 173 -4.43 -1.29 -10.29
N HIS A 174 -4.03 -1.70 -9.09
CA HIS A 174 -3.07 -2.80 -8.91
C HIS A 174 -3.46 -4.10 -9.64
N ILE A 175 -4.76 -4.40 -9.72
CA ILE A 175 -5.29 -5.57 -10.42
C ILE A 175 -5.03 -5.53 -11.94
N ASP A 176 -4.71 -4.38 -12.51
CA ASP A 176 -4.35 -4.25 -13.93
C ASP A 176 -2.97 -4.83 -14.21
N MET A 177 -2.08 -4.87 -13.22
CA MET A 177 -0.75 -5.44 -13.38
C MET A 177 -0.83 -6.93 -13.77
N SER A 178 -1.68 -7.72 -13.09
CA SER A 178 -1.79 -9.15 -13.40
C SER A 178 -2.31 -9.39 -14.82
N VAL A 179 -3.35 -8.66 -15.23
CA VAL A 179 -3.91 -8.73 -16.58
C VAL A 179 -2.93 -8.23 -17.64
N THR A 180 -2.22 -7.13 -17.36
CA THR A 180 -1.20 -6.59 -18.25
C THR A 180 -0.04 -7.57 -18.45
N SER A 181 0.45 -8.20 -17.38
CA SER A 181 1.52 -9.19 -17.48
C SER A 181 1.10 -10.39 -18.32
N LEU A 182 -0.13 -10.90 -18.16
CA LEU A 182 -0.64 -11.98 -19.02
C LEU A 182 -0.79 -11.54 -20.47
N HIS A 183 -1.35 -10.35 -20.71
CA HIS A 183 -1.53 -9.79 -22.05
C HIS A 183 -0.21 -9.66 -22.81
N LEU A 184 0.81 -9.08 -22.18
CA LEU A 184 2.12 -8.88 -22.80
C LEU A 184 2.88 -10.19 -23.03
N ALA A 185 2.57 -11.23 -22.25
CA ALA A 185 3.07 -12.58 -22.43
C ALA A 185 2.29 -13.38 -23.51
N GLY A 186 1.25 -12.80 -24.13
CA GLY A 186 0.38 -13.51 -25.06
C GLY A 186 -0.47 -14.60 -24.42
N ILE A 187 -0.62 -14.59 -23.09
CA ILE A 187 -1.39 -15.59 -22.34
C ILE A 187 -2.86 -15.16 -22.31
N LYS A 188 -3.76 -16.10 -22.58
CA LYS A 188 -5.21 -15.87 -22.46
C LYS A 188 -5.57 -15.37 -21.06
N ILE A 189 -6.20 -14.21 -21.00
CA ILE A 189 -6.67 -13.60 -19.75
C ILE A 189 -7.90 -14.39 -19.26
N PRO A 190 -7.90 -14.91 -18.02
CA PRO A 190 -9.08 -15.57 -17.45
C PRO A 190 -10.25 -14.59 -17.31
N ALA A 191 -11.46 -15.05 -17.68
CA ALA A 191 -12.67 -14.19 -17.71
C ALA A 191 -13.09 -13.62 -16.35
N HIS A 192 -12.65 -14.23 -15.23
CA HIS A 192 -12.95 -13.76 -13.88
C HIS A 192 -12.01 -12.63 -13.40
N MET A 193 -10.92 -12.33 -14.13
CA MET A 193 -10.03 -11.23 -13.76
C MET A 193 -10.69 -9.88 -14.07
N GLN A 194 -10.73 -8.99 -13.07
CA GLN A 194 -11.36 -7.67 -13.18
C GLN A 194 -10.39 -6.56 -13.63
N GLY A 195 -9.10 -6.89 -13.80
CA GLY A 195 -8.10 -5.96 -14.34
C GLY A 195 -8.27 -5.76 -15.84
N ARG A 196 -7.53 -4.80 -16.40
CA ARG A 196 -7.47 -4.55 -17.84
C ARG A 196 -6.02 -4.40 -18.32
N PRO A 197 -5.71 -4.70 -19.59
CA PRO A 197 -4.40 -4.40 -20.16
C PRO A 197 -4.13 -2.89 -20.13
N LEU A 198 -2.90 -2.53 -19.76
CA LEU A 198 -2.44 -1.13 -19.74
C LEU A 198 -1.70 -0.72 -21.03
N PHE A 199 -1.35 -1.69 -21.88
CA PHE A 199 -0.59 -1.49 -23.12
C PHE A 199 -1.19 -2.34 -24.25
N GLY A 200 -0.83 -2.01 -25.49
CA GLY A 200 -1.34 -2.66 -26.70
C GLY A 200 -2.71 -2.15 -27.13
N GLU A 201 -3.21 -2.66 -28.26
CA GLU A 201 -4.47 -2.22 -28.87
C GLU A 201 -5.70 -2.47 -27.99
N SER A 202 -5.60 -3.46 -27.09
CA SER A 202 -6.66 -3.79 -26.13
C SER A 202 -6.67 -2.89 -24.89
N ALA A 203 -5.70 -1.98 -24.75
CA ALA A 203 -5.62 -1.08 -23.61
C ALA A 203 -6.75 -0.05 -23.64
N LYS A 204 -7.45 0.10 -22.52
CA LYS A 204 -8.51 1.10 -22.34
C LYS A 204 -8.27 1.87 -21.05
N PRO A 205 -8.12 3.21 -21.08
CA PRO A 205 -7.98 4.01 -19.87
C PRO A 205 -9.11 3.76 -18.87
N ARG A 206 -8.81 3.94 -17.59
CA ARG A 206 -9.84 3.96 -16.54
C ARG A 206 -10.41 5.36 -16.43
N GLU A 207 -11.73 5.46 -16.47
CA GLU A 207 -12.41 6.71 -16.13
C GLU A 207 -12.26 7.03 -14.64
N TYR A 208 -12.18 5.99 -13.78
CA TYR A 208 -11.97 6.11 -12.36
C TYR A 208 -11.27 4.87 -11.78
N VAL A 209 -10.65 5.03 -10.61
CA VAL A 209 -10.11 3.93 -9.80
C VAL A 209 -10.74 3.96 -8.41
N VAL A 210 -10.89 2.76 -7.83
CA VAL A 210 -11.39 2.58 -6.48
C VAL A 210 -10.26 2.08 -5.59
N SER A 211 -10.12 2.70 -4.43
CA SER A 211 -9.30 2.22 -3.32
C SER A 211 -10.22 1.81 -2.19
N ALA A 212 -9.89 0.73 -1.49
CA ALA A 212 -10.70 0.20 -0.40
C ALA A 212 -9.83 -0.16 0.79
N ARG A 213 -10.38 0.07 1.98
CA ARG A 213 -9.82 -0.40 3.26
C ARG A 213 -10.95 -1.00 4.07
N ASP A 214 -10.66 -2.16 4.63
CA ASP A 214 -11.45 -2.78 5.70
C ASP A 214 -10.57 -2.93 6.96
N ARG A 215 -10.71 -4.04 7.70
CA ARG A 215 -9.86 -4.31 8.86
C ARG A 215 -8.37 -4.34 8.49
N CYS A 216 -7.55 -3.69 9.31
CA CYS A 216 -6.09 -3.77 9.24
C CYS A 216 -5.57 -4.15 10.63
N ASP A 217 -4.90 -5.30 10.72
CA ASP A 217 -4.49 -5.88 12.01
C ASP A 217 -5.73 -6.05 12.93
N GLU A 218 -5.68 -5.51 14.14
CA GLU A 218 -6.83 -5.48 15.06
C GLU A 218 -7.81 -4.34 14.78
N THR A 219 -7.44 -3.35 13.95
CA THR A 219 -8.23 -2.14 13.74
C THR A 219 -9.30 -2.37 12.68
N VAL A 220 -10.56 -2.43 13.11
CA VAL A 220 -11.72 -2.53 12.22
C VAL A 220 -12.03 -1.14 11.64
N ASP A 221 -12.04 -1.04 10.32
CA ASP A 221 -12.49 0.15 9.60
C ASP A 221 -13.26 -0.26 8.35
N ARG A 222 -13.92 0.69 7.70
CA ARG A 222 -14.47 0.54 6.35
C ARG A 222 -14.41 1.90 5.67
N ILE A 223 -13.49 2.02 4.72
CA ILE A 223 -13.28 3.22 3.92
C ILE A 223 -13.32 2.82 2.45
N ARG A 224 -13.97 3.63 1.62
CA ARG A 224 -13.93 3.50 0.17
C ARG A 224 -13.56 4.83 -0.44
N GLY A 225 -12.70 4.82 -1.44
CA GLY A 225 -12.23 6.00 -2.14
C GLY A 225 -12.41 5.86 -3.65
N ILE A 226 -12.79 6.94 -4.33
CA ILE A 226 -12.80 7.03 -5.79
C ILE A 226 -11.88 8.17 -6.20
N ARG A 227 -11.03 7.90 -7.18
CA ARG A 227 -10.29 8.91 -7.94
C ARG A 227 -10.85 8.96 -9.36
N GLN A 228 -11.27 10.14 -9.82
CA GLN A 228 -11.71 10.42 -11.20
C GLN A 228 -11.16 11.77 -11.64
N GLY A 229 -10.25 11.74 -12.63
CA GLY A 229 -9.46 12.92 -12.99
C GLY A 229 -8.75 13.50 -11.77
N ASP A 230 -8.83 14.83 -11.59
CA ASP A 230 -8.23 15.52 -10.44
C ASP A 230 -9.08 15.53 -9.18
N PHE A 231 -10.27 14.94 -9.20
CA PHE A 231 -11.11 14.85 -8.03
C PHE A 231 -10.98 13.51 -7.33
N LYS A 232 -11.01 13.56 -6.00
CA LYS A 232 -10.97 12.38 -5.15
C LYS A 232 -12.05 12.47 -4.09
N TYR A 233 -12.78 11.37 -3.94
CA TYR A 233 -13.85 11.22 -2.98
C TYR A 233 -13.52 10.09 -2.03
N ILE A 234 -13.71 10.28 -0.73
CA ILE A 234 -13.54 9.26 0.30
C ILE A 234 -14.83 9.20 1.13
N ARG A 235 -15.31 7.97 1.36
CA ARG A 235 -16.47 7.67 2.20
C ARG A 235 -15.99 6.91 3.44
N ASN A 236 -16.20 7.50 4.62
CA ASN A 236 -15.95 6.88 5.91
C ASN A 236 -17.25 6.24 6.41
N PHE A 237 -17.28 4.92 6.54
CA PHE A 237 -18.48 4.22 7.03
C PHE A 237 -18.56 4.13 8.55
N TYR A 238 -17.48 4.46 9.26
CA TYR A 238 -17.42 4.58 10.73
C TYR A 238 -16.97 5.99 11.16
N PRO A 239 -17.73 7.06 10.84
CA PRO A 239 -17.32 8.45 11.09
C PRO A 239 -17.24 8.80 12.58
N LYS A 240 -17.86 8.01 13.47
CA LYS A 240 -17.82 8.22 14.92
C LYS A 240 -16.53 7.66 15.57
N ARG A 241 -15.62 7.09 14.78
CA ARG A 241 -14.30 6.62 15.23
C ARG A 241 -13.21 7.65 14.90
N PRO A 242 -12.13 7.73 15.70
CA PRO A 242 -11.01 8.62 15.39
C PRO A 242 -10.39 8.33 14.01
N TYR A 243 -9.76 9.33 13.39
CA TYR A 243 -8.95 9.13 12.18
C TYR A 243 -7.86 8.08 12.42
N LEU A 244 -6.89 8.40 13.28
CA LEU A 244 -5.88 7.46 13.77
C LEU A 244 -6.43 6.63 14.93
N GLN A 245 -7.16 5.57 14.57
CA GLN A 245 -7.58 4.55 15.52
C GLN A 245 -6.36 3.85 16.17
N PRO A 246 -6.46 3.37 17.42
CA PRO A 246 -5.40 2.58 18.06
C PRO A 246 -5.04 1.34 17.24
N SER A 247 -3.76 1.20 16.92
CA SER A 247 -3.19 0.06 16.19
C SER A 247 -1.81 -0.25 16.74
N ALA A 248 -1.57 -1.48 17.19
CA ALA A 248 -0.32 -1.88 17.80
C ALA A 248 0.84 -1.87 16.80
N TYR A 249 0.54 -2.02 15.49
CA TYR A 249 1.50 -1.82 14.41
C TYR A 249 1.85 -0.33 14.23
N LYS A 250 0.84 0.54 14.04
CA LYS A 250 1.08 1.95 13.72
C LYS A 250 1.62 2.72 14.93
N ASP A 251 1.17 2.40 16.14
CA ASP A 251 1.59 3.06 17.38
C ASP A 251 3.07 2.84 17.74
N LYS A 252 3.72 1.83 17.14
CA LYS A 252 5.17 1.60 17.29
C LYS A 252 6.02 2.50 16.39
N LYS A 253 5.41 3.24 15.46
CA LYS A 253 6.14 4.12 14.54
C LYS A 253 6.68 5.35 15.28
N PRO A 254 7.90 5.81 14.98
CA PRO A 254 8.57 6.86 15.75
C PRO A 254 7.82 8.20 15.73
N PHE A 255 7.08 8.50 14.66
CA PHE A 255 6.30 9.74 14.56
C PHE A 255 5.04 9.75 15.45
N MET A 256 4.47 8.58 15.80
CA MET A 256 3.17 8.51 16.48
C MET A 256 3.18 9.08 17.91
N PRO A 257 4.16 8.74 18.79
CA PRO A 257 4.26 9.34 20.11
C PRO A 257 4.40 10.87 20.05
N VAL A 258 5.25 11.36 19.13
CA VAL A 258 5.48 12.80 18.93
C VAL A 258 4.21 13.53 18.53
N LEU A 259 3.47 13.00 17.54
CA LEU A 259 2.20 13.59 17.12
C LEU A 259 1.19 13.67 18.27
N ARG A 260 1.06 12.58 19.06
CA ARG A 260 0.14 12.53 20.20
C ARG A 260 0.53 13.51 21.30
N GLU A 261 1.82 13.63 21.61
CA GLU A 261 2.35 14.56 22.61
C GLU A 261 2.09 16.02 22.21
N LEU A 262 2.45 16.39 20.98
CA LEU A 262 2.25 17.75 20.48
C LEU A 262 0.78 18.13 20.40
N PHE A 263 -0.09 17.18 20.02
CA PHE A 263 -1.53 17.39 20.01
C PHE A 263 -2.09 17.60 21.42
N ALA A 264 -1.71 16.76 22.38
CA ALA A 264 -2.12 16.90 23.77
C ALA A 264 -1.64 18.23 24.39
N ALA A 265 -0.50 18.75 23.93
CA ALA A 265 0.04 20.04 24.33
C ALA A 265 -0.54 21.24 23.56
N GLY A 266 -1.47 21.04 22.61
CA GLY A 266 -2.04 22.13 21.80
C GLY A 266 -1.04 22.81 20.86
N LYS A 267 0.04 22.12 20.48
CA LYS A 267 1.15 22.68 19.67
C LYS A 267 1.02 22.41 18.16
N LEU A 268 -0.02 21.73 17.73
CA LEU A 268 -0.28 21.44 16.32
C LEU A 268 -1.23 22.48 15.74
N ASN A 269 -1.01 22.85 14.47
CA ASN A 269 -1.98 23.64 13.73
C ASN A 269 -3.19 22.78 13.30
N GLU A 270 -4.17 23.39 12.64
CA GLU A 270 -5.39 22.71 12.19
C GLU A 270 -5.06 21.50 11.30
N ALA A 271 -4.27 21.69 10.23
CA ALA A 271 -3.92 20.63 9.28
C ALA A 271 -3.20 19.45 9.95
N GLN A 272 -2.30 19.74 10.90
CA GLN A 272 -1.56 18.72 11.65
C GLN A 272 -2.44 17.99 12.68
N SER A 273 -3.50 18.64 13.15
CA SER A 273 -4.44 18.09 14.12
C SER A 273 -5.51 17.19 13.50
N LEU A 274 -5.80 17.36 12.20
CA LEU A 274 -6.89 16.65 11.49
C LEU A 274 -6.89 15.14 11.76
N HIS A 275 -5.75 14.47 11.67
CA HIS A 275 -5.67 12.99 11.81
C HIS A 275 -5.76 12.47 13.25
N LEU A 276 -5.76 13.37 14.23
CA LEU A 276 -5.90 13.04 15.65
C LEU A 276 -7.33 13.34 16.15
N ALA A 277 -8.20 13.88 15.29
CA ALA A 277 -9.60 14.11 15.61
C ALA A 277 -10.30 12.79 16.00
N GLN A 278 -11.16 12.89 17.02
CA GLN A 278 -11.88 11.75 17.61
C GLN A 278 -13.03 11.24 16.75
N THR A 279 -13.43 12.02 15.75
CA THR A 279 -14.43 11.69 14.73
C THR A 279 -13.93 12.15 13.37
N ARG A 280 -14.56 11.65 12.32
CA ARG A 280 -14.25 12.00 10.92
C ARG A 280 -15.52 12.48 10.21
N PRO A 281 -15.40 13.33 9.19
CA PRO A 281 -16.48 13.54 8.26
C PRO A 281 -16.89 12.20 7.62
N GLU A 282 -18.19 12.02 7.43
CA GLU A 282 -18.74 10.87 6.71
C GLU A 282 -18.22 10.82 5.27
N GLU A 283 -17.99 12.00 4.68
CA GLU A 283 -17.59 12.18 3.30
C GLU A 283 -16.49 13.22 3.18
N GLU A 284 -15.49 12.91 2.36
CA GLU A 284 -14.40 13.80 2.02
C GLU A 284 -14.33 13.96 0.50
N LEU A 285 -14.20 15.20 0.02
CA LEU A 285 -14.03 15.52 -1.40
C LEU A 285 -12.85 16.48 -1.56
N TYR A 286 -11.92 16.14 -2.44
CA TYR A 286 -10.72 16.92 -2.70
C TYR A 286 -10.55 17.18 -4.19
N ASP A 287 -10.10 18.39 -4.53
CA ASP A 287 -9.58 18.76 -5.85
C ASP A 287 -8.06 18.77 -5.78
N LEU A 288 -7.42 17.68 -6.22
CA LEU A 288 -5.97 17.50 -6.07
C LEU A 288 -5.13 18.45 -6.94
N SER A 289 -5.75 19.10 -7.93
CA SER A 289 -5.06 20.14 -8.71
C SER A 289 -4.80 21.40 -7.88
N LYS A 290 -5.61 21.64 -6.84
CA LYS A 290 -5.52 22.79 -5.94
C LYS A 290 -5.01 22.42 -4.55
N ASP A 291 -5.37 21.24 -4.09
CA ASP A 291 -5.04 20.71 -2.77
C ASP A 291 -4.40 19.30 -2.90
N PRO A 292 -3.12 19.22 -3.32
CA PRO A 292 -2.43 17.94 -3.49
C PRO A 292 -2.19 17.20 -2.16
N TRP A 293 -2.43 17.86 -1.02
CA TRP A 293 -2.24 17.29 0.32
C TRP A 293 -3.54 16.83 0.98
N GLU A 294 -4.68 17.03 0.31
CA GLU A 294 -6.01 16.60 0.77
C GLU A 294 -6.33 17.15 2.18
N ILE A 295 -6.07 18.43 2.40
CA ILE A 295 -6.31 19.14 3.67
C ILE A 295 -7.71 19.78 3.69
N HIS A 296 -8.17 20.32 2.57
CA HIS A 296 -9.40 21.11 2.46
C HIS A 296 -10.55 20.25 1.92
N ASN A 297 -11.37 19.72 2.83
CA ASN A 297 -12.53 18.92 2.46
C ASN A 297 -13.67 19.79 1.86
N LEU A 298 -13.98 19.56 0.59
CA LEU A 298 -15.01 20.25 -0.18
C LEU A 298 -16.41 19.61 -0.07
N ALA A 299 -16.58 18.53 0.70
CA ALA A 299 -17.85 17.79 0.74
C ALA A 299 -19.02 18.63 1.28
N ALA A 300 -18.75 19.59 2.15
CA ALA A 300 -19.76 20.51 2.69
C ALA A 300 -20.00 21.75 1.80
N ASP A 301 -19.18 21.96 0.76
CA ASP A 301 -19.28 23.14 -0.11
C ASP A 301 -20.46 22.98 -1.10
N PRO A 302 -21.47 23.88 -1.07
CA PRO A 302 -22.60 23.86 -1.99
C PRO A 302 -22.18 23.86 -3.47
N ALA A 303 -21.06 24.50 -3.83
CA ALA A 303 -20.55 24.55 -5.20
C ALA A 303 -20.19 23.15 -5.75
N HIS A 304 -19.89 22.20 -4.87
CA HIS A 304 -19.50 20.83 -5.22
C HIS A 304 -20.61 19.79 -5.03
N LYS A 305 -21.83 20.19 -4.65
CA LYS A 305 -22.96 19.28 -4.36
C LYS A 305 -23.25 18.27 -5.48
N ASN A 306 -23.27 18.72 -6.73
CA ASN A 306 -23.56 17.85 -7.89
C ASN A 306 -22.45 16.81 -8.10
N ARG A 307 -21.19 17.21 -7.93
CA ARG A 307 -20.04 16.32 -8.04
C ARG A 307 -20.04 15.28 -6.91
N LEU A 308 -20.32 15.70 -5.68
CA LEU A 308 -20.44 14.80 -4.55
C LEU A 308 -21.55 13.76 -4.76
N ALA A 309 -22.72 14.19 -5.25
CA ALA A 309 -23.82 13.28 -5.60
C ALA A 309 -23.43 12.28 -6.70
N ALA A 310 -22.68 12.71 -7.72
CA ALA A 310 -22.18 11.83 -8.77
C ALA A 310 -21.20 10.78 -8.21
N PHE A 311 -20.26 11.17 -7.34
CA PHE A 311 -19.34 10.23 -6.70
C PHE A 311 -20.04 9.23 -5.77
N ARG A 312 -21.06 9.66 -5.01
CA ARG A 312 -21.89 8.75 -4.20
C ARG A 312 -22.52 7.68 -5.08
N LYS A 313 -23.17 8.08 -6.18
CA LYS A 313 -23.80 7.16 -7.14
C LYS A 313 -22.78 6.21 -7.75
N LEU A 314 -21.62 6.73 -8.15
CA LEU A 314 -20.54 5.94 -8.73
C LEU A 314 -19.99 4.90 -7.75
N LEU A 315 -19.83 5.28 -6.48
CA LEU A 315 -19.38 4.36 -5.43
C LEU A 315 -20.40 3.25 -5.20
N MET A 316 -21.68 3.58 -5.07
CA MET A 316 -22.71 2.56 -4.85
C MET A 316 -22.81 1.60 -6.04
N LYS A 317 -22.74 2.12 -7.26
CA LYS A 317 -22.66 1.28 -8.46
C LYS A 317 -21.47 0.33 -8.42
N TRP A 318 -20.28 0.81 -8.05
CA TRP A 318 -19.11 -0.06 -7.93
C TRP A 318 -19.30 -1.12 -6.82
N VAL A 319 -19.87 -0.75 -5.67
CA VAL A 319 -20.15 -1.68 -4.56
C VAL A 319 -21.08 -2.82 -5.00
N GLU A 320 -22.07 -2.51 -5.83
CA GLU A 320 -22.99 -3.48 -6.42
C GLU A 320 -22.31 -4.34 -7.49
N ASP A 321 -21.73 -3.70 -8.52
CA ASP A 321 -21.12 -4.37 -9.68
C ASP A 321 -19.94 -5.29 -9.29
N SER A 322 -19.13 -4.87 -8.32
CA SER A 322 -17.99 -5.65 -7.83
C SER A 322 -18.36 -6.69 -6.78
N ASN A 323 -19.62 -6.68 -6.31
CA ASN A 323 -20.06 -7.43 -5.14
C ASN A 323 -19.11 -7.22 -3.94
N ASP A 324 -18.83 -5.96 -3.60
CA ASP A 324 -17.88 -5.59 -2.55
C ASP A 324 -18.26 -6.24 -1.21
N GLN A 325 -17.46 -7.22 -0.79
CA GLN A 325 -17.73 -8.01 0.42
C GLN A 325 -17.56 -7.20 1.69
N GLY A 326 -16.76 -6.13 1.70
CA GLY A 326 -16.59 -5.30 2.89
C GLY A 326 -17.82 -4.47 3.25
N ARG A 327 -18.91 -4.54 2.46
CA ARG A 327 -20.23 -4.02 2.86
C ARG A 327 -20.88 -4.83 3.98
N PHE A 328 -20.43 -6.07 4.17
CA PHE A 328 -20.86 -6.92 5.27
C PHE A 328 -19.80 -6.86 6.38
N PRO A 329 -20.19 -6.53 7.62
CA PRO A 329 -19.27 -6.63 8.74
C PRO A 329 -18.73 -8.06 8.88
N GLU A 330 -17.45 -8.18 9.17
CA GLU A 330 -16.86 -9.45 9.58
C GLU A 330 -17.58 -9.98 10.83
N SER A 331 -17.80 -11.30 10.89
CA SER A 331 -18.41 -11.91 12.06
C SER A 331 -17.47 -11.83 13.27
N GLU A 332 -18.04 -11.68 14.47
CA GLU A 332 -17.23 -11.66 15.69
C GLU A 332 -16.37 -12.93 15.84
N ALA A 333 -16.89 -14.09 15.43
CA ALA A 333 -16.15 -15.35 15.44
C ALA A 333 -14.92 -15.33 14.52
N MET A 334 -15.02 -14.72 13.33
CA MET A 334 -13.88 -14.59 12.42
C MET A 334 -12.85 -13.61 12.98
N PHE A 335 -13.31 -12.44 13.46
CA PHE A 335 -12.45 -11.47 14.11
C PHE A 335 -11.69 -12.09 15.30
N ASP A 336 -12.38 -12.84 16.16
CA ASP A 336 -11.79 -13.50 17.31
C ASP A 336 -10.80 -14.60 16.95
N SER A 337 -11.08 -15.36 15.89
CA SER A 337 -10.15 -16.36 15.35
C SER A 337 -8.82 -15.70 14.97
N ASP A 338 -8.87 -14.63 14.17
CA ASP A 338 -7.68 -13.91 13.71
C ASP A 338 -6.93 -13.21 14.86
N MET A 339 -7.67 -12.62 15.80
CA MET A 339 -7.09 -11.97 16.97
C MET A 339 -6.44 -12.97 17.93
N THR A 340 -6.99 -14.19 18.04
CA THR A 340 -6.39 -15.28 18.83
C THR A 340 -5.04 -15.70 18.25
N ALA A 341 -4.94 -15.85 16.93
CA ALA A 341 -3.68 -16.14 16.26
C ALA A 341 -2.64 -15.03 16.52
N SER A 342 -3.08 -13.78 16.47
CA SER A 342 -2.25 -12.60 16.76
C SER A 342 -1.79 -12.54 18.23
N LEU A 343 -2.63 -13.01 19.17
CA LEU A 343 -2.34 -13.13 20.61
C LEU A 343 -1.75 -14.48 21.01
N SER A 344 -0.92 -15.08 20.16
CA SER A 344 -0.27 -16.37 20.44
C SER A 344 0.45 -16.39 21.80
N THR A 345 0.50 -17.57 22.44
CA THR A 345 1.23 -17.77 23.71
C THR A 345 2.70 -17.34 23.61
N GLY A 346 3.32 -17.51 22.43
CA GLY A 346 4.67 -17.06 22.16
C GLY A 346 4.84 -15.55 22.27
N LEU A 347 3.90 -14.77 21.74
CA LEU A 347 3.93 -13.31 21.85
C LEU A 347 3.76 -12.85 23.30
N ARG A 348 2.82 -13.45 24.04
CA ARG A 348 2.55 -13.09 25.45
C ARG A 348 3.79 -13.25 26.32
N LYS A 349 4.63 -14.26 26.04
CA LYS A 349 5.88 -14.51 26.76
C LYS A 349 7.01 -13.58 26.31
N LYS A 350 7.17 -13.36 25.00
CA LYS A 350 8.28 -12.57 24.43
C LYS A 350 8.11 -11.05 24.60
N ASP A 351 6.88 -10.56 24.45
CA ASP A 351 6.55 -9.12 24.54
C ASP A 351 5.19 -8.92 25.24
N PRO A 352 5.14 -9.05 26.58
CA PRO A 352 3.90 -8.95 27.34
C PRO A 352 3.27 -7.56 27.28
N VAL A 353 4.07 -6.51 27.08
CA VAL A 353 3.58 -5.13 26.94
C VAL A 353 2.78 -4.99 25.65
N HIS A 354 3.31 -5.47 24.54
CA HIS A 354 2.61 -5.45 23.26
C HIS A 354 1.36 -6.31 23.28
N ALA A 355 1.41 -7.51 23.88
CA ALA A 355 0.22 -8.35 24.03
C ALA A 355 -0.90 -7.66 24.84
N ARG A 356 -0.57 -6.89 25.89
CA ARG A 356 -1.57 -6.10 26.63
C ARG A 356 -2.17 -4.98 25.79
N LYS A 357 -1.36 -4.24 25.04
CA LYS A 357 -1.83 -3.18 24.13
C LYS A 357 -2.77 -3.74 23.07
N LEU A 358 -2.38 -4.86 22.44
CA LEU A 358 -3.20 -5.52 21.43
C LEU A 358 -4.56 -5.96 22.01
N ARG A 359 -4.59 -6.58 23.21
CA ARG A 359 -5.86 -6.91 23.89
C ARG A 359 -6.73 -5.68 24.16
N ALA A 360 -6.13 -4.58 24.63
CA ALA A 360 -6.88 -3.36 24.90
C ALA A 360 -7.50 -2.78 23.61
N ASN A 361 -6.75 -2.80 22.51
CA ASN A 361 -7.24 -2.38 21.20
C ASN A 361 -8.39 -3.28 20.73
N ILE A 362 -8.26 -4.61 20.84
CA ILE A 362 -9.32 -5.57 20.48
C ILE A 362 -10.61 -5.30 21.28
N THR A 363 -10.50 -5.15 22.60
CA THR A 363 -11.65 -4.82 23.47
C THR A 363 -12.30 -3.51 23.05
N LEU A 364 -11.50 -2.50 22.70
CA LEU A 364 -12.01 -1.22 22.24
C LEU A 364 -12.77 -1.33 20.91
N MET A 365 -12.27 -2.12 19.95
CA MET A 365 -12.96 -2.32 18.66
C MET A 365 -14.32 -2.99 18.85
N LYS A 366 -14.39 -4.02 19.70
CA LYS A 366 -15.66 -4.68 20.06
C LYS A 366 -16.63 -3.71 20.74
N LYS A 367 -16.12 -2.89 21.67
CA LYS A 367 -16.93 -1.84 22.32
C LYS A 367 -17.49 -0.86 21.31
N TRP A 368 -16.68 -0.35 20.39
CA TRP A 368 -17.16 0.57 19.34
C TRP A 368 -18.19 -0.08 18.41
N GLN A 369 -18.01 -1.35 18.06
CA GLN A 369 -19.00 -2.10 17.30
C GLN A 369 -20.34 -2.20 18.05
N ALA A 370 -20.32 -2.55 19.34
CA ALA A 370 -21.52 -2.62 20.17
C ALA A 370 -22.21 -1.24 20.36
N GLU A 371 -21.45 -0.15 20.35
CA GLU A 371 -21.95 1.23 20.41
C GLU A 371 -22.46 1.76 19.05
N GLY A 372 -22.34 0.98 17.97
CA GLY A 372 -22.71 1.43 16.62
C GLY A 372 -21.85 2.57 16.10
N LYS A 373 -20.56 2.59 16.48
CA LYS A 373 -19.58 3.59 16.03
C LYS A 373 -18.81 3.16 14.79
#